data_AF-A0A532BYL0-F1
#
_entry.id   AF-A0A532BYL0-F1
#
_cell.length_a   1.000
_cell.length_b   1.000
_cell.length_c   1.000
_cell.angle_alpha   90.00
_cell.angle_beta   90.00
_cell.angle_gamma   90.00
#
_symmetry.space_group_name_H-M   'P 1'
#
loop_
_entity.id
_entity.type
_entity.pdbx_description
1 polymer ?
#
loop_
_entity_poly.entity_id
_entity_poly.type
_entity_poly.pdbx_seq_one_letter_code
_entity_poly.pdbx_strand_id
1 'polypeptide(L)'
;MVTVLVFGLTLQNAVGETEFECEVSKPTTVRQLIISNQDRMGPLLEFLLNRDLLIAVNKKVSGEDTVVKDGDIIKLTHQSRVSYDGTRDLPT
;
A
#
# COMPACT_ATOMS: atom_id res chain seq x y z
N MET A 1 15.44 -1.82 9.36
CA MET A 1 14.07 -1.33 9.43
C MET A 1 13.52 -1.16 8.03
N VAL A 2 12.25 -1.51 7.78
CA VAL A 2 11.53 -1.13 6.55
C VAL A 2 10.62 0.04 6.87
N THR A 3 10.62 1.07 6.02
CA THR A 3 9.75 2.24 6.17
C THR A 3 8.58 2.12 5.22
N VAL A 4 7.35 2.19 5.74
CA VAL A 4 6.11 2.16 4.95
C VAL A 4 5.46 3.54 5.02
N LEU A 5 5.26 4.16 3.87
CA LEU A 5 4.62 5.46 3.73
C LEU A 5 3.22 5.28 3.14
N VAL A 6 2.22 5.82 3.81
CA VAL A 6 0.81 5.69 3.43
C VAL A 6 0.31 7.00 2.84
N PHE A 7 -0.15 6.93 1.59
CA PHE A 7 -0.60 8.05 0.80
C PHE A 7 -2.09 7.95 0.45
N GLY A 8 -2.74 9.11 0.48
CA GLY A 8 -4.16 9.26 0.19
C GLY A 8 -5.01 9.16 1.45
N LEU A 9 -5.98 10.08 1.58
CA LEU A 9 -6.85 10.17 2.75
C LEU A 9 -7.60 8.86 3.02
N THR A 10 -7.97 8.11 1.97
CA THR A 10 -8.64 6.82 2.13
C THR A 10 -7.81 5.82 2.95
N LEU A 11 -6.53 5.63 2.60
CA LEU A 11 -5.68 4.72 3.36
C LEU A 11 -5.33 5.30 4.72
N GLN A 12 -4.96 6.58 4.78
CA GLN A 12 -4.58 7.24 6.03
C GLN A 12 -5.72 7.22 7.06
N ASN A 13 -6.97 7.40 6.65
CA ASN A 13 -8.13 7.28 7.53
C ASN A 13 -8.38 5.82 7.97
N ALA A 14 -8.07 4.85 7.12
CA ALA A 14 -8.25 3.44 7.44
C ALA A 14 -7.23 2.94 8.47
N VAL A 15 -5.97 3.37 8.37
CA VAL A 15 -4.90 2.92 9.27
C VAL A 15 -4.56 3.91 10.39
N GLY A 16 -5.01 5.16 10.29
CA GLY A 16 -4.79 6.20 11.30
C GLY A 16 -3.37 6.80 11.33
N GLU A 17 -2.44 6.25 10.55
CA GLU A 17 -1.05 6.71 10.48
C GLU A 17 -0.62 6.99 9.02
N THR A 18 0.34 7.90 8.85
CA THR A 18 0.90 8.23 7.54
C THR A 18 2.20 7.49 7.24
N GLU A 19 2.83 6.92 8.26
CA GLU A 19 4.13 6.27 8.18
C GLU A 19 4.23 5.16 9.24
N PHE A 20 4.79 4.01 8.86
CA PHE A 20 5.08 2.90 9.74
C PHE A 20 6.55 2.52 9.61
N GLU A 21 7.22 2.37 10.74
CA GLU A 21 8.49 1.66 10.80
C GLU A 21 8.21 0.21 11.19
N CYS A 22 8.69 -0.73 10.37
CA CYS A 22 8.51 -2.15 10.58
C CYS A 22 9.87 -2.83 10.72
N GLU A 23 10.05 -3.61 11.80
CA GLU A 23 11.22 -4.46 11.94
C GLU A 23 11.11 -5.67 11.03
N VAL A 24 12.18 -5.95 10.28
CA VAL A 24 12.23 -7.07 9.33
C VAL A 24 13.50 -7.86 9.57
N SER A 25 13.37 -8.99 10.27
CA SER A 25 14.51 -9.85 10.63
C SER A 25 15.05 -10.67 9.46
N LYS A 26 14.22 -10.93 8.45
CA LYS A 26 14.56 -11.65 7.21
C LYS A 26 13.82 -11.04 6.03
N PRO A 27 14.38 -11.06 4.81
CA PRO A 27 13.67 -10.61 3.62
C PRO A 27 12.29 -11.26 3.52
N THR A 28 11.26 -10.44 3.27
CA THR A 28 9.86 -10.85 3.26
C THR A 28 9.14 -10.19 2.09
N THR A 29 7.93 -10.61 1.73
CA THR A 29 7.15 -9.92 0.68
C THR A 29 6.36 -8.76 1.27
N VAL A 30 5.97 -7.78 0.45
CA VAL A 30 5.09 -6.67 0.88
C VAL A 30 3.79 -7.22 1.48
N ARG A 31 3.18 -8.22 0.84
CA ARG A 31 2.00 -8.93 1.35
C ARG A 31 2.26 -9.50 2.76
N GLN A 32 3.36 -10.21 2.94
CA GLN A 32 3.66 -10.85 4.21
C GLN A 32 4.01 -9.82 5.29
N LEU A 33 4.61 -8.68 4.92
CA LEU A 33 4.87 -7.57 5.83
C LEU A 33 3.55 -7.01 6.39
N ILE A 34 2.54 -6.78 5.53
CA ILE A 34 1.20 -6.32 5.94
C ILE A 34 0.53 -7.34 6.87
N ILE A 35 0.57 -8.63 6.51
CA ILE A 35 -0.02 -9.72 7.30
C ILE A 35 0.66 -9.87 8.68
N SER A 36 1.97 -9.64 8.76
CA SER A 36 2.73 -9.81 10.00
C SER A 36 2.59 -8.64 10.98
N ASN A 37 2.05 -7.50 10.54
CA ASN A 37 1.81 -6.31 11.36
C ASN A 37 0.31 -5.95 11.31
N GLN A 38 -0.57 -6.94 11.46
CA GLN A 38 -2.01 -6.79 11.34
C GLN A 38 -2.63 -5.80 12.35
N ASP A 39 -1.99 -5.64 13.51
CA ASP A 39 -2.37 -4.69 14.55
C ASP A 39 -2.40 -3.24 14.05
N ARG A 40 -1.51 -2.90 13.11
CA ARG A 40 -1.36 -1.55 12.55
C ARG A 40 -1.76 -1.45 11.08
N MET A 41 -1.38 -2.46 10.29
CA MET A 41 -1.58 -2.50 8.84
C MET A 41 -2.74 -3.38 8.40
N GLY A 42 -3.48 -3.99 9.33
CA GLY A 42 -4.63 -4.86 9.03
C GLY A 42 -5.63 -4.27 8.02
N PRO A 43 -6.05 -3.00 8.16
CA PRO A 43 -6.97 -2.37 7.20
C PRO A 43 -6.44 -2.33 5.76
N LEU A 44 -5.13 -2.31 5.54
CA LEU A 44 -4.52 -2.29 4.20
C LEU A 44 -4.72 -3.59 3.43
N LEU A 45 -4.98 -4.69 4.13
CA LEU A 45 -5.18 -6.00 3.52
C LEU A 45 -6.42 -6.01 2.61
N GLU A 46 -7.49 -5.31 2.98
CA GLU A 46 -8.70 -5.20 2.16
C GLU A 46 -8.41 -4.50 0.82
N PHE A 47 -7.69 -3.35 0.87
CA PHE A 47 -7.28 -2.63 -0.33
C PHE A 47 -6.35 -3.47 -1.22
N LEU A 48 -5.47 -4.26 -0.60
CA LEU A 48 -4.60 -5.19 -1.33
C LEU A 48 -5.43 -6.26 -2.07
N LEU A 49 -6.38 -6.90 -1.39
CA LEU A 49 -7.23 -7.95 -1.95
C LEU A 49 -8.15 -7.42 -3.07
N ASN A 50 -8.66 -6.19 -2.92
CA ASN A 50 -9.49 -5.54 -3.93
C ASN A 50 -8.69 -4.99 -5.12
N ARG A 51 -7.36 -5.04 -5.06
CA ARG A 51 -6.43 -4.42 -6.04
C ARG A 51 -6.61 -2.90 -6.16
N ASP A 52 -6.97 -2.25 -5.06
CA ASP A 52 -7.09 -0.80 -4.92
C ASP A 52 -5.84 -0.21 -4.22
N LEU A 53 -4.79 -1.01 -4.07
CA LEU A 53 -3.53 -0.63 -3.45
C LEU A 53 -2.40 -0.60 -4.50
N LEU A 54 -1.92 0.61 -4.83
CA LEU A 54 -0.72 0.79 -5.61
C LEU A 54 0.51 0.71 -4.70
N ILE A 55 1.44 -0.16 -5.03
CA ILE A 55 2.66 -0.42 -4.25
C ILE A 55 3.87 0.08 -5.03
N ALA A 56 4.73 0.85 -4.36
CA ALA A 56 6.05 1.19 -4.89
C ALA A 56 7.14 0.93 -3.85
N VAL A 57 8.16 0.17 -4.24
CA VAL A 57 9.34 -0.13 -3.40
C VAL A 57 10.52 0.64 -3.98
N ASN A 58 11.21 1.44 -3.16
CA ASN A 58 12.38 2.22 -3.57
C ASN A 58 12.15 3.04 -4.86
N LYS A 59 11.00 3.73 -4.92
CA LYS A 59 10.56 4.56 -6.06
C LYS A 59 10.17 3.78 -7.33
N LYS A 60 10.10 2.45 -7.27
CA LYS A 60 9.68 1.60 -8.40
C LYS A 60 8.32 0.96 -8.13
N VAL A 61 7.36 1.14 -9.05
CA VAL A 61 6.07 0.44 -9.00
C VAL A 61 6.31 -1.07 -8.99
N SER A 62 5.72 -1.74 -8.01
CA SER A 62 6.05 -3.11 -7.63
C SER A 62 4.77 -3.89 -7.29
N GLY A 63 4.88 -5.21 -7.29
CA GLY A 63 3.80 -6.10 -6.87
C GLY A 63 3.85 -6.42 -5.38
N GLU A 64 2.77 -6.99 -4.86
CA GLU A 64 2.64 -7.45 -3.48
C GLU A 64 3.58 -8.62 -3.11
N ASP A 65 4.02 -9.35 -4.13
CA ASP A 65 4.99 -10.45 -4.09
C ASP A 65 6.45 -9.96 -4.10
N THR A 66 6.66 -8.65 -4.26
CA THR A 66 8.00 -8.06 -4.24
C THR A 66 8.64 -8.26 -2.87
N VAL A 67 9.87 -8.76 -2.89
CA VAL A 67 10.66 -8.97 -1.68
C VAL A 67 11.24 -7.63 -1.20
N VAL A 68 11.02 -7.35 0.07
CA VAL A 68 11.52 -6.19 0.81
C VAL A 68 12.43 -6.64 1.94
N LYS A 69 13.41 -5.81 2.26
CA LYS A 69 14.45 -6.08 3.26
C LYS A 69 14.76 -4.81 4.05
N ASP A 70 15.56 -4.99 5.09
CA ASP A 70 16.09 -3.89 5.89
C ASP A 70 16.65 -2.74 5.04
N GLY A 71 16.16 -1.52 5.28
CA GLY A 71 16.51 -0.29 4.57
C GLY A 71 15.58 0.07 3.41
N ASP A 72 14.65 -0.78 3.03
CA ASP A 72 13.71 -0.49 1.94
C ASP A 72 12.61 0.49 2.37
N ILE A 73 12.19 1.32 1.41
CA ILE A 73 11.06 2.23 1.56
C ILE A 73 9.91 1.76 0.66
N ILE A 74 8.76 1.50 1.28
CA ILE A 74 7.52 1.11 0.63
C ILE A 74 6.58 2.32 0.64
N LYS A 75 5.98 2.61 -0.51
CA LYS A 75 4.88 3.58 -0.62
C LYS A 75 3.61 2.83 -0.98
N LEU A 76 2.57 3.09 -0.22
CA LEU A 76 1.24 2.53 -0.39
C LEU A 76 0.28 3.66 -0.72
N THR A 77 -0.37 3.58 -1.88
CA THR A 77 -1.28 4.62 -2.34
C THR A 77 -2.61 4.00 -2.73
N HIS A 78 -3.72 4.63 -2.32
CA HIS A 78 -5.04 4.21 -2.81
C HIS A 78 -5.14 4.47 -4.31
N GLN A 79 -5.51 3.45 -5.07
CA GLN A 79 -5.86 3.57 -6.47
C GLN A 79 -7.34 3.23 -6.63
N SER A 80 -8.18 4.26 -6.74
CA SER A 80 -9.59 4.06 -7.08
C SER A 80 -9.71 3.69 -8.56
N ARG A 81 -10.43 2.61 -8.85
CA ARG A 81 -10.88 2.29 -10.22
C ARG A 81 -12.06 3.19 -10.59
N VAL A 82 -11.83 4.49 -10.73
CA VAL A 82 -12.72 5.28 -11.57
C VAL A 82 -12.37 4.90 -13.00
N SER A 83 -13.15 4.00 -13.60
CA SER A 83 -13.14 3.81 -15.04
C SER A 83 -13.63 5.12 -15.65
N TYR A 84 -12.71 6.05 -15.91
CA TYR A 84 -12.99 7.23 -16.69
C TYR A 84 -13.16 6.76 -18.13
N ASP A 85 -14.39 6.36 -18.50
CA ASP A 85 -14.70 5.90 -19.86
C ASP A 85 -14.84 7.06 -20.85
N GLY A 86 -14.61 8.30 -20.40
CA GLY A 86 -14.64 9.53 -21.19
C GLY A 86 -15.99 9.81 -21.88
N THR A 87 -17.01 8.98 -21.67
CA THR A 87 -18.28 9.02 -22.40
C THR A 87 -19.46 9.30 -21.50
N ARG A 88 -19.36 9.09 -20.17
CA ARG A 88 -20.45 9.33 -19.22
C ARG A 88 -20.40 10.66 -18.46
N ASP A 89 -19.29 11.39 -18.53
CA ASP A 89 -19.08 12.64 -17.77
C ASP A 89 -19.18 13.92 -18.63
N LEU A 90 -19.96 13.89 -19.72
CA LEU A 90 -20.30 15.12 -20.44
C LEU A 90 -21.43 15.84 -19.69
N PRO A 91 -21.22 17.08 -19.20
CA PRO A 91 -22.30 17.85 -18.60
C PRO A 91 -23.37 18.13 -19.66
N THR A 92 -24.61 17.72 -19.39
CA THR A 92 -25.82 18.13 -20.13
C THR A 92 -26.19 19.57 -19.85
#